data_AF-A0A7V9D7N3-F1
#
_entry.id   AF-A0A7V9D7N3-F1
#
_cell.length_a   1.000
_cell.length_b   1.000
_cell.length_c   1.000
_cell.angle_alpha   90.00
_cell.angle_beta   90.00
_cell.angle_gamma   90.00
#
_symmetry.space_group_name_H-M   'P 1'
#
loop_
_entity.id
_entity.type
_entity.pdbx_description
1 polymer ?
#
loop_
_entity_poly.entity_id
_entity_poly.type
_entity_poly.pdbx_seq_one_letter_code
_entity_poly.pdbx_strand_id
1 'polypeptide(L)'
;MASRRRGKQVRDSLEGAGVPAEELARLITPVGVDLGPCSQEEIGIAVLADLVAHKNRLRDESSGGICASAEAVDPVCGMSVSVTATAPSAELDGITHFFCGPGCRDSFLMEPSTQESRAR
;
A
#
# COMPACT_ATOMS: atom_id res chain seq x y z
N MET A 1 0.31 19.71 -9.39
CA MET A 1 1.10 19.01 -10.43
C MET A 1 1.99 20.00 -11.16
N ALA A 2 3.29 19.75 -11.25
CA ALA A 2 4.09 20.49 -12.22
C ALA A 2 3.66 20.04 -13.61
N SER A 3 3.41 20.98 -14.53
CA SER A 3 3.12 20.61 -15.92
C SER A 3 4.29 19.79 -16.47
N ARG A 4 4.03 18.86 -17.40
CA ARG A 4 5.09 18.05 -18.06
C ARG A 4 6.25 18.93 -18.56
N ARG A 5 5.93 20.15 -19.00
CA ARG A 5 6.88 21.20 -19.39
C ARG A 5 7.81 21.62 -18.25
N ARG A 6 7.28 21.91 -17.06
CA ARG A 6 8.08 22.31 -15.90
C ARG A 6 8.92 21.14 -15.36
N GLY A 7 8.38 19.92 -15.39
CA GLY A 7 9.14 18.71 -15.06
C GLY A 7 10.36 18.52 -15.97
N LYS A 8 10.18 18.71 -17.29
CA LYS A 8 11.28 18.70 -18.26
C LYS A 8 12.33 19.77 -17.95
N GLN A 9 11.90 21.01 -17.69
CA GLN A 9 12.82 22.10 -17.37
C GLN A 9 13.68 21.80 -16.13
N VAL A 10 13.09 21.23 -15.08
CA VAL A 10 13.83 20.84 -13.86
C VAL A 10 14.83 19.74 -14.19
N ARG A 11 14.44 18.73 -14.96
CA ARG A 11 15.35 17.67 -15.41
C ARG A 11 16.53 18.21 -16.20
N ASP A 12 16.26 19.00 -17.24
CA ASP A 12 17.29 19.60 -18.10
C ASP A 12 18.28 20.44 -17.26
N SER A 13 17.77 21.15 -16.24
CA SER A 13 18.60 21.93 -15.31
C SER A 13 19.48 21.07 -14.40
N LEU A 14 18.98 19.92 -13.93
CA LEU A 14 19.75 18.99 -13.09
C LEU A 14 20.80 18.24 -13.91
N GLU A 15 20.47 17.85 -15.15
CA GLU A 15 21.41 17.29 -16.11
C GLU A 15 22.54 18.29 -16.41
N GLY A 16 22.21 19.55 -16.66
CA GLY A 16 23.20 20.62 -16.86
C GLY A 16 24.07 20.92 -15.64
N ALA A 17 23.58 20.62 -14.43
CA ALA A 17 24.34 20.73 -13.18
C ALA A 17 25.26 19.51 -12.91
N GLY A 18 25.23 18.49 -13.77
CA GLY A 18 26.08 17.30 -13.66
C GLY A 18 25.53 16.22 -12.74
N VAL A 19 24.22 16.23 -12.44
CA VAL A 19 23.59 15.17 -11.66
C VAL A 19 23.65 13.84 -12.45
N PRO A 20 24.14 12.75 -11.86
CA PRO A 20 24.28 11.48 -12.57
C PRO A 20 22.90 10.90 -12.96
N ALA A 21 22.86 10.18 -14.08
CA ALA A 21 21.63 9.60 -14.61
C ALA A 21 20.92 8.65 -13.63
N GLU A 22 21.67 7.96 -12.77
CA GLU A 22 21.12 7.09 -11.72
C GLU A 22 20.30 7.90 -10.70
N GLU A 23 20.79 9.09 -10.31
CA GLU A 23 20.09 9.95 -9.36
C GLU A 23 18.89 10.63 -10.01
N LEU A 24 19.02 11.02 -11.28
CA LEU A 24 17.90 11.48 -12.10
C LEU A 24 16.81 10.42 -12.30
N ALA A 25 17.17 9.13 -12.33
CA ALA A 25 16.20 8.04 -12.45
C ALA A 25 15.29 7.93 -11.21
N ARG A 26 15.73 8.43 -10.05
CA ARG A 26 14.91 8.50 -8.83
C ARG A 26 13.92 9.66 -8.84
N LEU A 27 14.04 10.61 -9.77
CA LEU A 27 13.15 11.77 -9.87
C LEU A 27 11.82 11.39 -10.55
N ILE A 28 10.75 11.36 -9.77
CA ILE A 28 9.38 11.14 -10.28
C ILE A 28 8.78 12.49 -10.66
N THR A 29 8.62 12.73 -11.96
CA THR A 29 7.96 13.93 -12.48
C THR A 29 7.21 13.64 -13.79
N PRO A 30 5.96 14.11 -13.95
CA PRO A 30 5.13 14.76 -12.92
C PRO A 30 4.72 13.80 -11.80
N VAL A 31 4.56 14.33 -10.59
CA VAL A 31 4.06 13.58 -9.42
C VAL A 31 2.54 13.38 -9.51
N GLY A 32 2.06 12.22 -9.07
CA GLY A 32 0.64 11.89 -9.01
C GLY A 32 0.21 10.95 -10.12
N VAL A 33 -0.76 10.08 -9.82
CA VAL A 33 -1.40 9.22 -10.82
C VAL A 33 -2.20 10.06 -11.83
N ASP A 34 -2.28 9.59 -13.07
CA ASP A 34 -3.04 10.29 -14.11
C ASP A 34 -4.54 10.01 -13.93
N LEU A 35 -5.26 10.98 -13.37
CA LEU A 35 -6.72 10.95 -13.20
C LEU A 35 -7.44 11.78 -14.29
N GLY A 36 -6.72 12.29 -15.30
CA GLY A 36 -7.28 13.19 -16.30
C GLY A 36 -7.39 14.65 -15.83
N PRO A 37 -8.35 15.44 -16.35
CA PRO A 37 -8.60 16.80 -15.88
C PRO A 37 -9.07 16.78 -14.42
N CYS A 38 -8.35 17.49 -13.55
CA CYS A 38 -8.57 17.45 -12.10
C CYS A 38 -8.65 18.84 -11.47
N SER A 39 -9.49 18.96 -10.45
CA SER A 39 -9.52 20.06 -9.49
C SER A 39 -8.28 20.06 -8.58
N GLN A 40 -8.17 21.07 -7.70
CA GLN A 40 -7.07 21.13 -6.74
C GLN A 40 -7.11 19.99 -5.72
N GLU A 41 -8.31 19.61 -5.29
CA GLU A 41 -8.55 18.50 -4.36
C GLU A 41 -8.22 17.16 -5.02
N GLU A 42 -8.64 16.97 -6.28
CA GLU A 42 -8.34 15.77 -7.07
C GLU A 42 -6.83 15.64 -7.34
N ILE A 43 -6.12 16.76 -7.52
CA ILE A 43 -4.65 16.77 -7.56
C ILE A 43 -4.06 16.26 -6.24
N GLY A 44 -4.61 16.68 -5.09
CA GLY A 44 -4.20 16.19 -3.77
C GLY A 44 -4.37 14.68 -3.65
N ILE A 45 -5.51 14.16 -4.11
CA ILE A 45 -5.81 12.72 -4.13
C ILE A 45 -4.84 11.98 -5.06
N ALA A 46 -4.57 12.49 -6.26
CA ALA A 46 -3.65 11.89 -7.21
C ALA A 46 -2.22 11.74 -6.64
N VAL A 47 -1.74 12.78 -5.94
CA VAL A 47 -0.43 12.76 -5.28
C VAL A 47 -0.42 11.76 -4.12
N LEU A 48 -1.46 11.76 -3.29
CA LEU A 48 -1.55 10.83 -2.16
C LEU A 48 -1.60 9.37 -2.64
N ALA A 49 -2.38 9.09 -3.69
CA ALA A 49 -2.47 7.76 -4.29
C ALA A 49 -1.11 7.28 -4.82
N ASP A 50 -0.37 8.16 -5.51
CA ASP A 50 0.97 7.85 -6.02
C ASP A 50 1.96 7.58 -4.87
N LEU A 51 1.94 8.37 -3.80
CA LEU A 51 2.74 8.15 -2.59
C LEU A 51 2.45 6.79 -1.93
N VAL A 52 1.17 6.44 -1.77
CA VAL A 52 0.76 5.15 -1.20
C VAL A 52 1.22 4.00 -2.08
N ALA A 53 1.04 4.11 -3.40
CA ALA A 53 1.50 3.11 -4.36
C ALA A 53 3.03 2.92 -4.27
N HIS A 54 3.79 4.00 -4.19
CA HIS A 54 5.24 3.95 -4.06
C HIS A 54 5.68 3.28 -2.75
N LYS A 55 5.03 3.65 -1.63
CA LYS A 55 5.26 3.01 -0.33
C LYS A 55 4.97 1.52 -0.35
N ASN A 56 3.91 1.08 -1.03
CA ASN A 56 3.58 -0.33 -1.13
C ASN A 56 4.60 -1.10 -1.99
N ARG A 57 5.10 -0.53 -3.08
CA ARG A 57 6.20 -1.14 -3.86
C ARG A 57 7.46 -1.29 -3.02
N LEU A 58 7.82 -0.27 -2.23
CA LEU A 58 8.98 -0.36 -1.34
C LEU A 58 8.80 -1.44 -0.26
N ARG A 59 7.58 -1.64 0.24
CA ARG A 59 7.26 -2.74 1.18
C ARG A 59 7.40 -4.10 0.50
N ASP A 60 6.91 -4.24 -0.72
CA ASP A 60 7.00 -5.46 -1.52
C ASP A 60 8.47 -5.83 -1.82
N GLU A 61 9.25 -4.86 -2.31
CA GLU A 61 10.70 -5.02 -2.55
C GLU A 61 11.47 -5.33 -1.26
N SER A 62 11.11 -4.71 -0.14
CA SER A 62 11.68 -5.03 1.17
C SER A 62 11.26 -6.41 1.69
N SER A 63 10.22 -7.00 1.12
CA SER A 63 9.73 -8.36 1.40
C SER A 63 10.37 -9.40 0.46
N GLY A 64 11.27 -8.99 -0.45
CA GLY A 64 11.97 -9.83 -1.43
C GLY A 64 13.01 -10.81 -0.85
N GLY A 65 12.89 -11.20 0.40
CA GLY A 65 13.79 -12.13 1.08
C GLY A 65 13.06 -13.06 2.04
N ILE A 66 12.77 -14.26 1.51
CA ILE A 66 12.33 -15.49 2.19
C ILE A 66 10.80 -15.71 2.23
N CYS A 67 10.38 -16.69 1.42
CA CYS A 67 9.14 -17.47 1.45
C CYS A 67 7.82 -16.68 1.42
N ALA A 68 7.01 -16.95 0.40
CA ALA A 68 5.64 -16.48 0.25
C ALA A 68 4.92 -16.45 1.60
N SER A 69 4.82 -15.24 2.16
CA SER A 69 4.03 -15.01 3.35
C SER A 69 2.60 -15.29 2.92
N ALA A 70 1.99 -16.35 3.45
CA ALA A 70 0.61 -16.68 3.10
C ALA A 70 -0.25 -15.43 3.37
N GLU A 71 -1.06 -15.00 2.43
CA GLU A 71 -2.03 -13.94 2.68
C GLU A 71 -3.34 -14.57 3.15
N ALA A 72 -3.90 -14.02 4.22
CA ALA A 72 -5.20 -14.41 4.74
C ALA A 72 -6.13 -13.19 4.71
N VAL A 73 -7.44 -13.42 4.66
CA VAL A 73 -8.43 -12.36 4.74
C VAL A 73 -8.93 -12.27 6.19
N ASP A 74 -8.86 -11.07 6.77
CA ASP A 74 -9.44 -10.81 8.09
C ASP A 74 -10.96 -11.01 8.04
N PRO A 75 -11.54 -11.94 8.81
CA PRO A 75 -12.96 -12.27 8.75
C PRO A 75 -13.88 -11.14 9.25
N VAL A 76 -13.34 -10.20 10.03
CA VAL A 76 -14.10 -9.08 10.60
C VAL A 76 -14.23 -7.95 9.59
N CYS A 77 -13.11 -7.46 9.05
CA CYS A 77 -13.10 -6.29 8.17
C CYS A 77 -12.95 -6.62 6.67
N GLY A 78 -12.48 -7.82 6.32
CA GLY A 78 -12.20 -8.23 4.93
C GLY A 78 -10.87 -7.71 4.38
N MET A 79 -9.99 -7.19 5.24
CA MET A 79 -8.68 -6.69 4.84
C MET A 79 -7.71 -7.88 4.62
N SER A 80 -6.94 -7.87 3.54
CA SER A 80 -5.86 -8.83 3.33
C SER A 80 -4.72 -8.59 4.33
N VAL A 81 -4.27 -9.65 4.99
CA VAL A 81 -3.23 -9.61 6.01
C VAL A 81 -2.15 -10.63 5.71
N SER A 82 -0.91 -10.22 5.89
CA SER A 82 0.23 -11.13 5.76
C SER A 82 0.30 -12.04 6.99
N VAL A 83 0.22 -13.36 6.75
CA VAL A 83 0.41 -14.38 7.78
C VAL A 83 1.89 -14.41 8.14
N THR A 84 2.20 -13.74 9.25
CA THR A 84 3.52 -13.70 9.86
C THR A 84 3.44 -14.27 11.27
N ALA A 85 4.56 -14.72 11.83
CA ALA A 85 4.59 -15.26 13.20
C ALA A 85 4.16 -14.23 14.27
N THR A 86 4.21 -12.93 13.94
CA THR A 86 3.79 -11.82 14.80
C THR A 86 2.38 -11.31 14.51
N ALA A 87 1.71 -11.84 13.47
CA ALA A 87 0.36 -11.41 13.12
C ALA A 87 -0.62 -11.80 14.24
N PRO A 88 -1.54 -10.90 14.63
CA PRO A 88 -2.60 -11.26 15.57
C PRO A 88 -3.44 -12.40 14.98
N SER A 89 -3.52 -13.52 15.70
CA SER A 89 -4.31 -14.69 15.30
C SER A 89 -5.13 -15.23 16.47
N ALA A 90 -6.17 -15.99 16.14
CA ALA A 90 -7.01 -16.71 17.09
C ALA A 90 -7.48 -18.02 16.45
N GLU A 91 -7.65 -19.07 17.25
CA GLU A 91 -8.18 -20.35 16.80
C GLU A 91 -9.66 -20.46 17.16
N LEU A 92 -10.49 -20.83 16.19
CA LEU A 92 -11.92 -21.12 16.37
C LEU A 92 -12.28 -22.35 15.53
N ASP A 93 -12.97 -23.32 16.11
CA ASP A 93 -13.36 -24.58 15.45
C ASP A 93 -12.19 -25.34 14.77
N GLY A 94 -10.98 -25.20 15.34
CA GLY A 94 -9.76 -25.80 14.82
C GLY A 94 -9.15 -25.09 13.61
N ILE A 95 -9.65 -23.90 13.24
CA ILE A 95 -9.14 -23.05 12.17
C ILE A 95 -8.45 -21.83 12.78
N THR A 96 -7.20 -21.59 12.38
CA THR A 96 -6.46 -20.37 12.76
C THR A 96 -6.88 -19.21 11.85
N HIS A 97 -7.51 -18.20 12.42
CA HIS A 97 -7.85 -16.94 11.74
C HIS A 97 -6.80 -15.88 12.03
N PHE A 98 -6.47 -15.07 11.03
CA PHE A 98 -5.51 -13.95 11.12
C PHE A 98 -6.24 -12.61 10.98
N PHE A 99 -5.77 -11.60 11.71
CA PHE A 99 -6.44 -10.30 11.82
C PHE A 99 -5.51 -9.15 11.45
N CYS A 100 -6.08 -8.07 10.91
CA CYS A 100 -5.32 -6.88 10.50
C CYS A 100 -4.79 -6.08 11.69
N GLY A 101 -5.34 -6.34 12.88
CA GLY A 101 -4.89 -5.76 14.13
C GLY A 101 -5.53 -6.42 15.36
N PRO A 102 -5.05 -6.06 16.55
CA PRO A 102 -5.59 -6.60 17.81
C PRO A 102 -7.08 -6.28 18.00
N GLY A 103 -7.54 -5.10 17.55
CA GLY A 103 -8.95 -4.74 17.63
C GLY A 103 -9.88 -5.71 16.88
N CYS A 104 -9.51 -6.10 15.65
CA CYS A 104 -10.30 -7.10 14.90
C CYS A 104 -10.27 -8.47 15.57
N ARG A 105 -9.12 -8.91 16.10
CA ARG A 105 -9.03 -10.15 16.88
C ARG A 105 -9.93 -10.12 18.11
N ASP A 106 -9.90 -9.02 18.87
CA ASP A 106 -10.65 -8.93 20.12
C ASP A 106 -12.17 -8.87 19.84
N SER A 107 -12.60 -8.14 18.79
CA SER A 107 -13.99 -8.20 18.31
C SER A 107 -14.40 -9.60 17.85
N PHE A 108 -13.50 -10.33 17.20
CA PHE A 108 -13.74 -11.71 16.78
C PHE A 108 -14.00 -12.65 17.96
N LEU A 109 -13.26 -12.47 19.05
CA LEU A 109 -13.41 -13.26 20.28
C LEU A 109 -14.65 -12.89 21.09
N MET A 110 -15.15 -11.66 20.98
CA MET A 110 -16.34 -11.19 21.70
C MET A 110 -17.65 -11.62 21.03
N GLU A 111 -17.72 -11.62 19.69
CA GLU A 111 -18.94 -11.96 18.93
C GLU A 111 -18.65 -12.92 17.75
N PRO A 112 -18.46 -14.23 18.01
CA PRO A 112 -18.20 -15.22 16.96
C PRO A 112 -19.42 -15.49 16.05
N SER A 113 -20.65 -15.29 16.56
CA SER A 113 -21.90 -15.70 15.89
C SER A 113 -22.30 -14.90 14.64
N THR A 114 -21.73 -13.71 14.44
CA THR A 114 -22.11 -12.84 13.31
C THR A 114 -21.42 -13.25 11.99
N GLN A 115 -20.37 -14.06 12.06
CA GLN A 115 -19.35 -14.14 11.01
C GLN A 115 -19.46 -15.39 10.13
N GLU A 116 -20.16 -16.43 10.59
CA GLU A 116 -20.46 -17.65 9.80
C GLU A 116 -21.28 -17.37 8.52
N SER A 117 -21.87 -16.17 8.40
CA SER A 117 -22.75 -15.81 7.27
C SER A 117 -22.05 -15.17 6.06
N ARG A 118 -20.76 -14.77 6.16
CA ARG A 118 -20.05 -14.01 5.10
C ARG A 118 -18.98 -14.82 4.35
N ALA A 119 -18.75 -16.08 4.73
CA ALA A 119 -17.77 -16.97 4.10
C ALA A 119 -18.35 -17.85 2.96
N ARG A 120 -19.53 -17.52 2.40
CA ARG A 120 -20.22 -18.31 1.38
C ARG A 120 -20.45 -17.55 0.08
#